data_AF-A0AAQ2Q440-F1
#
_entry.id   AF-A0AAQ2Q440-F1
#
_cell.length_a   1.000
_cell.length_b   1.000
_cell.length_c   1.000
_cell.angle_alpha   90.00
_cell.angle_beta   90.00
_cell.angle_gamma   90.00
#
_symmetry.space_group_name_H-M   'P 1'
#
loop_
_entity.id
_entity.type
_entity.pdbx_description
1 polymer ?
#
loop_
_entity_poly.entity_id
_entity_poly.type
_entity_poly.pdbx_seq_one_letter_code
_entity_poly.pdbx_strand_id
1 'polypeptide(L)'
;MIDKDGKLLLDNIYHKIHIPESLQAIATDVSPQSFVITTLNLDGLDKLKASDESDTATIIDERMRYALVDTKGRMVVPFGHYDNIIDGHDGVFTVEKDGLYGVIDAHGHEIITPMYDNLVMFYQGFSGLYKNGKYGIINLNNKTVIDFKYNVIYMLKSDSGDMFFNAVMDNTSYLYNSQGEKIFELTYPDEHEIFRDDINTFQGKDFFIIAPDFYKSSGQVGLIDTTGNVILPFEYDGIYPFLTGLTSDLDMDDDPQYIKAIKKDGVLFL
;
A
#
# COMPACT_ATOMS: atom_id res chain seq x y z
N MET A 1 16.39 -1.44 24.78
CA MET A 1 17.03 -2.17 23.64
C MET A 1 18.38 -2.70 24.10
N ILE A 2 18.72 -3.95 23.82
CA ILE A 2 19.97 -4.58 24.25
C ILE A 2 20.66 -5.16 23.01
N ASP A 3 21.96 -4.95 22.88
CA ASP A 3 22.72 -5.54 21.78
C ASP A 3 22.94 -7.04 21.97
N LYS A 4 23.58 -7.61 20.97
CA LYS A 4 23.90 -9.03 20.87
C LYS A 4 24.84 -9.56 21.96
N ASP A 5 25.57 -8.66 22.61
CA ASP A 5 26.52 -8.94 23.70
C ASP A 5 25.87 -8.67 25.08
N GLY A 6 24.56 -8.43 25.12
CA GLY A 6 23.81 -8.20 26.36
C GLY A 6 23.97 -6.78 26.91
N LYS A 7 24.54 -5.84 26.14
CA LYS A 7 24.71 -4.45 26.58
C LYS A 7 23.46 -3.64 26.31
N LEU A 8 23.00 -2.91 27.32
CA LEU A 8 21.89 -1.96 27.17
C LEU A 8 22.29 -0.84 26.19
N LEU A 9 21.57 -0.74 25.08
CA LEU A 9 21.71 0.29 24.06
C LEU A 9 20.79 1.48 24.28
N LEU A 10 19.58 1.22 24.79
CA LEU A 10 18.57 2.24 25.10
C LEU A 10 17.95 1.91 26.46
N ASP A 11 17.99 2.90 27.35
CA ASP A 11 17.44 2.85 28.70
C ASP A 11 15.90 2.88 28.68
N ASN A 12 15.24 2.45 29.75
CA ASN A 12 13.78 2.35 29.87
C ASN A 12 13.06 3.72 30.01
N ILE A 13 13.67 4.80 29.52
CA ILE A 13 13.15 6.18 29.57
C ILE A 13 12.14 6.48 28.45
N TYR A 14 11.75 5.47 27.67
CA TYR A 14 10.85 5.61 26.53
C TYR A 14 9.50 5.00 26.85
N HIS A 15 8.44 5.68 26.43
CA HIS A 15 7.08 5.23 26.66
C HIS A 15 6.67 4.13 25.67
N LYS A 16 7.20 4.18 24.44
CA LYS A 16 6.91 3.22 23.37
C LYS A 16 8.07 3.11 22.39
N ILE A 17 8.28 1.91 21.87
CA ILE A 17 9.18 1.63 20.74
C ILE A 17 8.31 0.96 19.66
N HIS A 18 8.33 1.52 18.44
CA HIS A 18 7.72 0.88 17.29
C HIS A 18 8.85 0.24 16.45
N ILE A 19 8.67 -1.04 16.10
CA ILE A 19 9.63 -1.80 15.29
C ILE A 19 8.94 -2.08 13.96
N PRO A 20 9.50 -1.62 12.83
CA PRO A 20 8.97 -1.93 11.50
C PRO A 20 8.80 -3.43 11.27
N GLU A 21 7.79 -3.84 10.50
CA GLU A 21 7.51 -5.26 10.23
C GLU A 21 8.71 -6.02 9.65
N SER A 22 9.52 -5.36 8.82
CA SER A 22 10.77 -5.93 8.26
C SER A 22 11.75 -6.38 9.35
N LEU A 23 11.80 -5.66 10.47
CA LEU A 23 12.61 -6.00 11.64
C LEU A 23 11.90 -7.00 12.57
N GLN A 24 10.57 -7.02 12.61
CA GLN A 24 9.81 -7.96 13.45
C GLN A 24 10.01 -9.42 13.02
N ALA A 25 10.10 -9.69 11.72
CA ALA A 25 10.40 -11.03 11.20
C ALA A 25 11.79 -11.56 11.63
N ILE A 26 12.72 -10.64 11.92
CA ILE A 26 14.04 -10.96 12.46
C ILE A 26 13.94 -11.14 14.00
N ALA A 27 13.01 -10.45 14.67
CA ALA A 27 12.93 -10.34 16.13
C ALA A 27 12.06 -11.40 16.87
N THR A 28 11.60 -12.48 16.22
CA THR A 28 10.65 -13.41 16.86
C THR A 28 11.28 -14.33 17.93
N ASP A 29 11.18 -13.91 19.20
CA ASP A 29 10.70 -14.74 20.32
C ASP A 29 9.96 -13.83 21.32
N VAL A 30 8.62 -13.81 21.24
CA VAL A 30 7.75 -12.82 21.92
C VAL A 30 6.95 -13.48 23.04
N SER A 31 7.27 -13.12 24.28
CA SER A 31 6.42 -13.35 25.46
C SER A 31 5.67 -12.05 25.81
N PRO A 32 4.34 -12.08 26.02
CA PRO A 32 3.53 -10.90 26.23
C PRO A 32 3.48 -10.57 27.72
N GLN A 33 4.49 -9.86 28.24
CA GLN A 33 4.38 -8.91 29.35
C GLN A 33 5.79 -8.41 29.70
N SER A 34 5.98 -7.09 29.59
CA SER A 34 7.27 -6.36 29.65
C SER A 34 8.06 -6.44 28.34
N PHE A 35 8.18 -5.32 27.62
CA PHE A 35 9.01 -5.23 26.42
C PHE A 35 10.50 -5.39 26.78
N VAL A 36 10.95 -6.63 26.87
CA VAL A 36 12.36 -7.00 26.80
C VAL A 36 12.58 -7.54 25.39
N ILE A 37 13.28 -6.77 24.56
CA ILE A 37 13.82 -7.30 23.30
C ILE A 37 14.92 -8.28 23.71
N THR A 38 14.56 -9.57 23.83
CA THR A 38 15.50 -10.65 24.12
C THR A 38 16.18 -11.07 22.82
N THR A 39 17.50 -10.86 22.81
CA THR A 39 18.55 -11.54 22.03
C THR A 39 18.13 -12.29 20.76
N LEU A 40 18.47 -11.70 19.61
CA LEU A 40 18.61 -12.42 18.34
C LEU A 40 19.86 -13.31 18.37
N ASN A 41 19.66 -14.61 18.14
CA ASN A 41 20.71 -15.62 18.02
C ASN A 41 21.64 -15.27 16.83
N LEU A 42 22.92 -15.03 17.09
CA LEU A 42 23.86 -14.40 16.14
C LEU A 42 24.53 -15.31 15.13
N ASP A 43 24.30 -16.62 15.15
CA ASP A 43 25.13 -17.57 14.40
C ASP A 43 24.83 -17.62 12.88
N GLY A 44 23.97 -16.73 12.36
CA GLY A 44 23.55 -16.69 10.95
C GLY A 44 23.80 -15.39 10.19
N LEU A 45 24.26 -14.31 10.85
CA LEU A 45 24.35 -12.96 10.25
C LEU A 45 25.33 -12.84 9.08
N ASP A 46 26.36 -13.68 9.03
CA ASP A 46 27.33 -13.68 7.92
C ASP A 46 26.79 -14.30 6.62
N LYS A 47 25.56 -14.86 6.64
CA LYS A 47 24.95 -15.54 5.49
C LYS A 47 23.75 -14.81 4.88
N LEU A 48 23.33 -13.70 5.48
CA LEU A 48 22.25 -12.86 4.95
C LEU A 48 22.87 -11.58 4.40
N LYS A 49 22.89 -11.43 3.07
CA LYS A 49 22.99 -10.10 2.47
C LYS A 49 21.76 -9.34 2.95
N ALA A 50 21.96 -8.31 3.77
CA ALA A 50 20.90 -7.37 4.13
C ALA A 50 20.20 -6.93 2.84
N SER A 51 18.94 -7.31 2.67
CA SER A 51 18.04 -6.57 1.80
C SER A 51 17.77 -5.23 2.50
N ASP A 52 17.90 -4.14 1.76
CA ASP A 52 17.96 -2.74 2.21
C ASP A 52 16.72 -2.18 2.96
N GLU A 53 16.05 -2.93 3.84
CA GLU A 53 14.82 -2.47 4.51
C GLU A 53 15.00 -2.23 6.02
N SER A 54 15.49 -1.00 6.29
CA SER A 54 15.50 -0.24 7.55
C SER A 54 16.18 -0.91 8.76
N ASP A 55 17.42 -0.51 9.02
CA ASP A 55 18.15 -0.74 10.28
C ASP A 55 17.70 0.22 11.41
N THR A 56 16.48 0.75 11.35
CA THR A 56 16.00 1.81 12.25
C THR A 56 14.61 1.57 12.82
N ALA A 57 14.35 2.15 13.99
CA ALA A 57 13.09 2.07 14.71
C ALA A 57 12.68 3.45 15.24
N THR A 58 11.38 3.71 15.30
CA THR A 58 10.84 4.92 15.91
C THR A 58 10.66 4.73 17.41
N ILE A 59 11.17 5.68 18.20
CA ILE A 59 11.02 5.72 19.66
C ILE A 59 10.29 6.98 20.10
N ILE A 60 9.51 6.84 21.18
CA ILE A 60 8.72 7.92 21.77
C ILE A 60 9.12 8.09 23.23
N ASP A 61 9.51 9.31 23.61
CA ASP A 61 9.85 9.62 25.01
C ASP A 61 8.62 9.95 25.87
N GLU A 62 8.81 10.13 27.18
CA GLU A 62 7.73 10.44 28.13
C GLU A 62 7.00 11.76 27.83
N ARG A 63 7.56 12.63 26.99
CA ARG A 63 6.97 13.90 26.56
C ARG A 63 6.28 13.79 25.21
N MET A 64 6.07 12.58 24.71
CA MET A 64 5.47 12.30 23.40
C MET A 64 6.29 12.90 22.25
N ARG A 65 7.61 13.00 22.40
CA ARG A 65 8.51 13.42 21.31
C ARG A 65 9.01 12.19 20.57
N TYR A 66 9.19 12.34 19.27
CA TYR A 66 9.56 11.25 18.35
C TYR A 66 11.04 11.33 17.97
N ALA A 67 11.68 10.18 17.83
CA ALA A 67 13.02 10.05 17.28
C ALA A 67 13.17 8.76 16.47
N LEU A 68 14.10 8.78 15.52
CA LEU A 68 14.51 7.60 14.77
C LEU A 68 15.88 7.14 15.30
N VAL A 69 15.98 5.87 15.68
CA VAL A 69 17.22 5.27 16.17
C VAL A 69 17.59 4.06 15.34
N ASP A 70 18.88 3.81 15.18
CA ASP A 70 19.34 2.60 14.53
C ASP A 70 19.40 1.39 15.48
N THR A 71 19.65 0.20 14.92
CA THR A 71 19.80 -1.06 15.66
C THR A 71 20.93 -1.04 16.70
N LYS A 72 21.83 -0.04 16.66
CA LYS A 72 22.91 0.17 17.64
C LYS A 72 22.54 1.22 18.70
N GLY A 73 21.31 1.73 18.69
CA GLY A 73 20.83 2.76 19.61
C GLY A 73 21.37 4.15 19.31
N ARG A 74 21.97 4.37 18.13
CA ARG A 74 22.42 5.70 17.72
C ARG A 74 21.21 6.48 17.20
N MET A 75 21.14 7.75 17.58
CA MET A 75 20.11 8.66 17.09
C MET A 75 20.38 8.98 15.61
N VAL A 76 19.47 8.56 14.74
CA VAL A 76 19.46 8.93 13.32
C VAL A 76 18.73 10.26 13.15
N VAL A 77 17.54 10.36 13.76
CA VAL A 77 16.78 11.61 13.86
C VAL A 77 16.54 11.94 15.34
N PRO A 78 16.98 13.11 15.84
CA PRO A 78 16.85 13.46 17.25
C PRO A 78 15.43 13.90 17.63
N PHE A 79 15.11 13.77 18.92
CA PHE A 79 13.86 14.26 19.49
C PHE A 79 13.63 15.75 19.20
N GLY A 80 12.42 16.08 18.77
CA GLY A 80 12.00 17.46 18.48
C GLY A 80 12.51 17.98 17.14
N HIS A 81 13.11 17.14 16.30
CA HIS A 81 13.40 17.51 14.90
C HIS A 81 12.11 17.50 14.05
N TYR A 82 11.24 16.54 14.30
CA TYR A 82 9.90 16.39 13.75
C TYR A 82 8.88 16.34 14.89
N ASP A 83 7.67 16.81 14.61
CA ASP A 83 6.53 16.78 15.52
C ASP A 83 5.95 15.37 15.61
N ASN A 84 6.05 14.59 14.52
CA ASN A 84 5.62 13.20 14.44
C ASN A 84 6.51 12.41 13.46
N ILE A 85 6.71 11.12 13.75
CA ILE A 85 7.37 10.16 12.85
C ILE A 85 6.49 8.91 12.82
N ILE A 86 6.03 8.55 11.63
CA ILE A 86 5.18 7.39 11.37
C ILE A 86 5.95 6.42 10.47
N ASP A 87 6.10 5.20 10.94
CA ASP A 87 6.76 4.13 10.20
C ASP A 87 5.93 3.80 8.96
N GLY A 88 6.56 3.87 7.79
CA GLY A 88 5.96 3.49 6.52
C GLY A 88 6.36 2.09 6.08
N HIS A 89 5.85 1.69 4.93
CA HIS A 89 6.34 0.51 4.22
C HIS A 89 7.59 0.86 3.39
N ASP A 90 8.31 -0.14 2.91
CA ASP A 90 9.44 0.03 1.98
C ASP A 90 10.63 0.86 2.54
N GLY A 91 10.83 0.84 3.86
CA GLY A 91 12.00 1.46 4.51
C GLY A 91 11.97 3.00 4.58
N VAL A 92 10.80 3.62 4.41
CA VAL A 92 10.61 5.08 4.53
C VAL A 92 9.72 5.44 5.71
N PHE A 93 9.86 6.68 6.18
CA PHE A 93 9.11 7.21 7.32
C PHE A 93 8.38 8.48 6.91
N THR A 94 7.08 8.55 7.22
CA THR A 94 6.32 9.79 7.09
C THR A 94 6.62 10.68 8.28
N VAL A 95 6.94 11.94 8.04
CA VAL A 95 7.31 12.91 9.08
C VAL A 95 6.40 14.11 9.03
N GLU A 96 6.08 14.66 10.20
CA GLU A 96 5.32 15.91 10.36
C GLU A 96 6.23 17.00 10.94
N LYS A 97 6.16 18.20 10.37
CA LYS A 97 6.84 19.39 10.87
C LYS A 97 5.99 20.63 10.63
N ASP A 98 5.72 21.39 11.69
CA ASP A 98 4.94 22.62 11.63
C ASP A 98 3.54 22.40 10.97
N GLY A 99 2.95 21.21 11.16
CA GLY A 99 1.67 20.81 10.58
C GLY A 99 1.72 20.42 9.08
N LEU A 100 2.91 20.31 8.49
CA LEU A 100 3.12 19.83 7.13
C LEU A 100 3.79 18.47 7.13
N TYR A 101 3.47 17.66 6.11
CA TYR A 101 3.95 16.30 5.98
C TYR A 101 5.02 16.17 4.89
N GLY A 102 6.01 15.33 5.17
CA GLY A 102 7.11 14.94 4.30
C GLY A 102 7.51 13.47 4.50
N VAL A 103 8.63 13.07 3.92
CA VAL A 103 9.15 11.70 3.96
C VAL A 103 10.66 11.70 4.12
N ILE A 104 11.16 10.83 4.99
CA ILE A 104 12.58 10.55 5.14
C ILE A 104 12.89 9.08 4.85
N ASP A 105 14.14 8.80 4.47
CA ASP A 105 14.67 7.44 4.43
C ASP A 105 15.06 6.95 5.85
N ALA A 106 15.44 5.68 5.95
CA ALA A 106 15.95 5.07 7.18
C ALA A 106 17.27 5.67 7.70
N HIS A 107 17.91 6.56 6.95
CA HIS A 107 19.10 7.30 7.38
C HIS A 107 18.78 8.73 7.82
N GLY A 108 17.49 9.11 7.83
CA GLY A 108 17.01 10.43 8.19
C GLY A 108 17.18 11.48 7.09
N HIS A 109 17.53 11.08 5.85
CA HIS A 109 17.58 12.01 4.73
C HIS A 109 16.17 12.31 4.24
N GLU A 110 15.86 13.60 4.06
CA GLU A 110 14.62 14.03 3.43
C GLU A 110 14.55 13.54 1.97
N ILE A 111 13.60 12.66 1.72
CA ILE A 111 13.16 12.28 0.37
C ILE A 111 12.18 13.35 -0.14
N ILE A 112 11.24 13.73 0.74
CA ILE A 112 10.25 14.78 0.51
C ILE A 112 10.28 15.72 1.71
N THR A 113 10.76 16.94 1.51
CA THR A 113 10.70 17.98 2.55
C THR A 113 9.24 18.23 2.96
N PRO A 114 8.93 18.41 4.27
CA PRO A 114 7.59 18.72 4.73
C PRO A 114 6.95 19.90 3.99
N MET A 115 5.95 19.63 3.16
CA MET A 115 5.33 20.63 2.29
C MET A 115 3.87 20.35 1.90
N TYR A 116 3.32 19.22 2.35
CA TYR A 116 1.95 18.80 2.04
C TYR A 116 1.05 18.95 3.27
N ASP A 117 -0.17 19.43 3.07
CA ASP A 117 -1.17 19.58 4.14
C ASP A 117 -1.64 18.23 4.71
N ASN A 118 -1.53 17.18 3.88
CA ASN A 118 -1.81 15.79 4.25
C ASN A 118 -0.99 14.88 3.34
N LEU A 119 -0.30 13.90 3.93
CA LEU A 119 0.41 12.85 3.22
C LEU A 119 -0.06 11.48 3.71
N VAL A 120 -0.63 10.68 2.81
CA VAL A 120 -0.95 9.29 3.12
C VAL A 120 0.35 8.48 3.05
N MET A 121 0.46 7.45 3.90
CA MET A 121 1.59 6.54 3.92
C MET A 121 1.92 6.03 2.51
N PHE A 122 3.22 5.87 2.24
CA PHE A 122 3.67 5.24 1.00
C PHE A 122 3.30 3.76 0.99
N TYR A 123 2.86 3.30 -0.18
CA TYR A 123 2.55 1.91 -0.45
C TYR A 123 3.14 1.55 -1.82
N GLN A 124 4.09 0.60 -1.83
CA GLN A 124 4.78 0.15 -3.05
C GLN A 124 5.46 1.32 -3.81
N GLY A 125 6.08 2.24 -3.07
CA GLY A 125 6.77 3.40 -3.66
C GLY A 125 5.89 4.55 -4.20
N PHE A 126 4.56 4.49 -3.98
CA PHE A 126 3.62 5.55 -4.34
C PHE A 126 2.87 6.07 -3.11
N SER A 127 2.39 7.31 -3.18
CA SER A 127 1.53 7.89 -2.15
C SER A 127 0.41 8.72 -2.77
N GLY A 128 -0.80 8.52 -2.24
CA GLY A 128 -1.95 9.38 -2.50
C GLY A 128 -1.89 10.63 -1.64
N LEU A 129 -1.99 11.79 -2.28
CA LEU A 129 -1.93 13.08 -1.61
C LEU A 129 -3.20 13.87 -1.85
N TYR A 130 -3.59 14.65 -0.85
CA TYR A 130 -4.70 15.60 -0.95
C TYR A 130 -4.16 17.02 -0.93
N LYS A 131 -4.39 17.78 -1.99
CA LYS A 131 -3.93 19.16 -2.15
C LYS A 131 -5.02 20.01 -2.76
N ASN A 132 -5.29 21.17 -2.17
CA ASN A 132 -6.27 22.14 -2.70
C ASN A 132 -7.66 21.52 -3.02
N GLY A 133 -8.12 20.58 -2.21
CA GLY A 133 -9.44 19.97 -2.40
C GLY A 133 -9.46 18.74 -3.32
N LYS A 134 -8.32 18.34 -3.89
CA LYS A 134 -8.22 17.28 -4.91
C LYS A 134 -7.11 16.27 -4.61
N TYR A 135 -7.33 15.03 -5.05
CA TYR A 135 -6.36 13.94 -4.93
C TYR A 135 -5.44 13.86 -6.15
N GLY A 136 -4.20 13.47 -5.91
CA GLY A 136 -3.19 13.11 -6.89
C GLY A 136 -2.28 12.00 -6.35
N ILE A 137 -1.43 11.43 -7.21
CA ILE A 137 -0.43 10.43 -6.83
C ILE A 137 0.96 11.00 -7.06
N ILE A 138 1.86 10.80 -6.11
CA ILE A 138 3.30 11.00 -6.29
C ILE A 138 4.05 9.69 -6.09
N ASN A 139 5.27 9.62 -6.62
CA ASN A 139 6.22 8.57 -6.27
C ASN A 139 7.23 9.04 -5.22
N LEU A 140 8.08 8.13 -4.76
CA LEU A 140 9.15 8.42 -3.80
C LEU A 140 10.15 9.48 -4.29
N ASN A 141 10.25 9.78 -5.59
CA ASN A 141 11.11 10.87 -6.07
C ASN A 141 10.40 12.24 -6.03
N ASN A 142 9.28 12.36 -5.31
CA ASN A 142 8.39 13.52 -5.29
C ASN A 142 7.88 13.93 -6.69
N LYS A 143 7.88 12.99 -7.66
CA LYS A 143 7.34 13.24 -8.99
C LYS A 143 5.84 12.98 -8.95
N THR A 144 5.04 13.95 -9.40
CA THR A 144 3.63 13.75 -9.69
C THR A 144 3.46 12.71 -10.80
N VAL A 145 2.82 11.60 -10.44
CA VAL A 145 2.43 10.51 -11.34
C VAL A 145 1.02 10.75 -11.86
N ILE A 146 0.12 11.20 -10.97
CA ILE A 146 -1.25 11.60 -11.31
C ILE A 146 -1.52 12.99 -10.75
N ASP A 147 -2.00 13.90 -11.61
CA ASP A 147 -2.29 15.28 -11.26
C ASP A 147 -3.37 15.41 -10.18
N PHE A 148 -3.26 16.47 -9.37
CA PHE A 148 -4.20 16.82 -8.30
C PHE A 148 -5.51 17.42 -8.83
N LYS A 149 -6.36 16.59 -9.45
CA LYS A 149 -7.66 17.02 -9.99
C LYS A 149 -8.83 16.09 -9.69
N TYR A 150 -8.57 14.96 -9.03
CA TYR A 150 -9.56 13.92 -8.80
C TYR A 150 -10.26 14.08 -7.45
N ASN A 151 -11.50 13.61 -7.38
CA ASN A 151 -12.30 13.61 -6.16
C ASN A 151 -11.87 12.48 -5.22
N VAL A 152 -11.45 11.35 -5.79
CA VAL A 152 -10.93 10.17 -5.07
C VAL A 152 -9.91 9.47 -5.97
N ILE A 153 -8.90 8.83 -5.38
CA ILE A 153 -8.01 7.89 -6.08
C ILE A 153 -7.87 6.63 -5.22
N TYR A 154 -8.03 5.46 -5.83
CA TYR A 154 -7.76 4.15 -5.27
C TYR A 154 -6.45 3.61 -5.84
N MET A 155 -5.58 3.09 -4.97
CA MET A 155 -4.35 2.40 -5.35
C MET A 155 -4.62 0.90 -5.35
N LEU A 156 -4.21 0.22 -6.42
CA LEU A 156 -4.48 -1.19 -6.65
C LEU A 156 -3.16 -1.90 -6.92
N LYS A 157 -2.89 -3.00 -6.22
CA LYS A 157 -1.73 -3.86 -6.44
C LYS A 157 -2.20 -5.16 -7.07
N SER A 158 -1.60 -5.57 -8.16
CA SER A 158 -1.87 -6.88 -8.77
C SER A 158 -1.07 -7.99 -8.08
N ASP A 159 -1.43 -9.25 -8.34
CA ASP A 159 -0.68 -10.39 -7.79
C ASP A 159 0.72 -10.50 -8.40
N SER A 160 0.91 -10.00 -9.63
CA SER A 160 2.25 -9.85 -10.22
C SER A 160 3.09 -8.74 -9.58
N GLY A 161 2.49 -7.91 -8.71
CA GLY A 161 3.14 -6.83 -7.98
C GLY A 161 3.09 -5.47 -8.68
N ASP A 162 2.45 -5.38 -9.84
CA ASP A 162 2.26 -4.12 -10.56
C ASP A 162 1.25 -3.23 -9.85
N MET A 163 1.53 -1.92 -9.85
CA MET A 163 0.63 -0.90 -9.29
C MET A 163 -0.23 -0.26 -10.38
N PHE A 164 -1.50 -0.08 -10.06
CA PHE A 164 -2.47 0.66 -10.85
C PHE A 164 -3.22 1.66 -9.98
N PHE A 165 -3.82 2.65 -10.63
CA PHE A 165 -4.55 3.71 -9.94
C PHE A 165 -5.88 3.96 -10.64
N ASN A 166 -6.96 3.83 -9.88
CA ASN A 166 -8.29 4.22 -10.30
C ASN A 166 -8.58 5.60 -9.73
N ALA A 167 -8.61 6.61 -10.60
CA ALA A 167 -8.87 7.98 -10.24
C ALA A 167 -10.27 8.39 -10.71
N VAL A 168 -11.04 9.01 -9.82
CA VAL A 168 -12.45 9.35 -10.06
C VAL A 168 -12.61 10.87 -10.09
N MET A 169 -13.20 11.38 -11.17
CA MET A 169 -13.58 12.79 -11.31
C MET A 169 -15.01 12.84 -11.83
N ASP A 170 -15.87 13.49 -11.05
CA ASP A 170 -17.32 13.53 -11.27
C ASP A 170 -17.91 12.11 -11.41
N ASN A 171 -18.50 11.77 -12.54
CA ASN A 171 -19.06 10.44 -12.86
C ASN A 171 -18.12 9.60 -13.75
N THR A 172 -16.85 9.99 -13.89
CA THR A 172 -15.89 9.29 -14.75
C THR A 172 -14.78 8.68 -13.92
N SER A 173 -14.56 7.38 -14.16
CA SER A 173 -13.43 6.63 -13.67
C SER A 173 -12.32 6.60 -14.72
N TYR A 174 -11.08 6.78 -14.27
CA TYR A 174 -9.88 6.79 -15.09
C TYR A 174 -8.87 5.82 -14.48
N LEU A 175 -8.52 4.78 -15.23
CA LEU A 175 -7.53 3.79 -14.81
C LEU A 175 -6.16 4.15 -15.38
N TYR A 176 -5.16 4.17 -14.51
CA TYR A 176 -3.78 4.47 -14.81
C TYR A 176 -2.85 3.32 -14.43
N ASN A 177 -1.78 3.13 -15.19
CA ASN A 177 -0.67 2.27 -14.77
C ASN A 177 0.28 3.00 -13.81
N SER A 178 1.28 2.28 -13.28
CA SER A 178 2.30 2.78 -12.36
C SER A 178 3.16 3.93 -12.93
N GLN A 179 3.20 4.09 -14.26
CA GLN A 179 3.88 5.19 -14.94
C GLN A 179 3.03 6.46 -15.03
N GLY A 180 1.75 6.40 -14.67
CA GLY A 180 0.79 7.50 -14.78
C GLY A 180 0.15 7.62 -16.18
N GLU A 181 0.25 6.58 -17.01
CA GLU A 181 -0.39 6.53 -18.32
C GLU A 181 -1.83 6.04 -18.15
N LYS A 182 -2.79 6.78 -18.72
CA LYS A 182 -4.20 6.38 -18.71
C LYS A 182 -4.37 5.18 -19.65
N ILE A 183 -4.75 4.03 -19.10
CA ILE A 183 -4.99 2.80 -19.87
C ILE A 183 -6.48 2.62 -20.20
N PHE A 184 -7.38 3.13 -19.37
CA PHE A 184 -8.82 3.00 -19.58
C PHE A 184 -9.60 4.16 -18.95
N GLU A 185 -10.79 4.45 -19.47
CA GLU A 185 -11.75 5.34 -18.81
C GLU A 185 -13.18 4.90 -19.07
N LEU A 186 -14.05 5.16 -18.09
CA LEU A 186 -15.47 4.87 -18.19
C LEU A 186 -16.27 5.97 -17.50
N THR A 187 -17.21 6.55 -18.25
CA THR A 187 -18.17 7.52 -17.72
C THR A 187 -19.49 6.80 -17.43
N TYR A 188 -19.94 6.89 -16.20
CA TYR A 188 -21.20 6.33 -15.76
C TYR A 188 -22.34 7.34 -15.97
N PRO A 189 -23.55 6.90 -16.32
CA PRO A 189 -24.70 7.80 -16.45
C PRO A 189 -25.04 8.53 -15.14
N ASP A 190 -24.86 7.85 -14.01
CA ASP A 190 -25.25 8.34 -12.69
C ASP A 190 -24.04 8.72 -11.83
N GLU A 191 -24.15 9.86 -11.14
CA GLU A 191 -23.08 10.51 -10.36
C GLU A 191 -22.60 9.73 -9.10
N HIS A 192 -23.15 8.54 -8.86
CA HIS A 192 -22.87 7.71 -7.69
C HIS A 192 -22.39 6.29 -8.04
N GLU A 193 -22.21 5.97 -9.32
CA GLU A 193 -21.57 4.72 -9.74
C GLU A 193 -20.06 4.94 -9.71
N ILE A 194 -19.43 4.43 -8.66
CA ILE A 194 -17.98 4.47 -8.53
C ILE A 194 -17.46 3.07 -8.79
N PHE A 195 -16.44 3.01 -9.62
CA PHE A 195 -15.64 1.83 -9.88
C PHE A 195 -14.98 1.38 -8.57
N ARG A 196 -15.44 0.26 -8.00
CA ARG A 196 -14.74 -0.41 -6.91
C ARG A 196 -14.05 -1.63 -7.48
N ASP A 197 -12.75 -1.49 -7.69
CA ASP A 197 -11.93 -2.55 -8.24
C ASP A 197 -11.41 -3.48 -7.16
N ASP A 198 -11.44 -4.76 -7.49
CA ASP A 198 -10.41 -5.70 -7.09
C ASP A 198 -9.64 -6.06 -8.37
N ILE A 199 -8.30 -6.04 -8.33
CA ILE A 199 -7.50 -6.65 -9.40
C ILE A 199 -7.63 -8.16 -9.21
N ASN A 200 -8.00 -8.85 -10.29
CA ASN A 200 -8.19 -10.29 -10.29
C ASN A 200 -7.12 -10.94 -11.16
N THR A 201 -6.49 -12.00 -10.67
CA THR A 201 -5.57 -12.80 -11.45
C THR A 201 -6.26 -14.03 -11.98
N PHE A 202 -5.90 -14.41 -13.19
CA PHE A 202 -6.47 -15.53 -13.89
C PHE A 202 -5.47 -16.15 -14.86
N GLN A 203 -5.21 -17.45 -14.74
CA GLN A 203 -4.21 -18.14 -15.56
C GLN A 203 -2.86 -17.40 -15.57
N GLY A 204 -2.46 -16.86 -14.41
CA GLY A 204 -1.25 -16.07 -14.22
C GLY A 204 -1.24 -14.71 -14.92
N LYS A 205 -2.41 -14.15 -15.28
CA LYS A 205 -2.56 -12.81 -15.86
C LYS A 205 -3.52 -11.96 -15.06
N ASP A 206 -3.16 -10.71 -14.85
CA ASP A 206 -3.98 -9.76 -14.13
C ASP A 206 -5.05 -9.14 -15.04
N PHE A 207 -6.25 -8.94 -14.49
CA PHE A 207 -7.41 -8.33 -15.14
C PHE A 207 -8.18 -7.45 -14.16
N PHE A 208 -8.99 -6.54 -14.72
CA PHE A 208 -9.94 -5.73 -13.97
C PHE A 208 -11.36 -6.19 -14.30
N ILE A 209 -12.12 -6.53 -13.25
CA ILE A 209 -13.56 -6.71 -13.36
C ILE A 209 -14.21 -5.38 -13.05
N ILE A 210 -14.72 -4.72 -14.08
CA ILE A 210 -15.30 -3.39 -13.96
C ILE A 210 -16.78 -3.48 -13.72
N ALA A 211 -17.16 -3.33 -12.45
CA ALA A 211 -18.54 -3.30 -12.00
C ALA A 211 -18.92 -1.90 -11.48
N PRO A 212 -20.13 -1.41 -11.78
CA PRO A 212 -20.72 -0.32 -11.02
C PRO A 212 -21.02 -0.77 -9.58
N ASP A 213 -21.11 0.18 -8.65
CA ASP A 213 -21.28 -0.08 -7.22
C ASP A 213 -22.43 -1.09 -6.96
N PHE A 214 -22.06 -2.30 -6.53
CA PHE A 214 -22.95 -3.46 -6.32
C PHE A 214 -24.15 -3.17 -5.41
N TYR A 215 -24.09 -2.12 -4.59
CA TYR A 215 -25.15 -1.78 -3.66
C TYR A 215 -26.25 -0.90 -4.28
N LYS A 216 -26.07 -0.36 -5.51
CA LYS A 216 -26.95 0.70 -6.03
C LYS A 216 -27.51 0.51 -7.44
N SER A 217 -26.96 -0.35 -8.30
CA SER A 217 -27.53 -0.50 -9.66
C SER A 217 -27.47 -1.92 -10.25
N SER A 218 -28.36 -2.14 -11.22
CA SER A 218 -28.39 -3.27 -12.15
C SER A 218 -27.35 -3.12 -13.26
N GLY A 219 -26.23 -2.47 -12.95
CA GLY A 219 -25.30 -2.01 -13.96
C GLY A 219 -24.47 -3.15 -14.53
N GLN A 220 -24.11 -2.99 -15.80
CA GLN A 220 -23.46 -4.05 -16.56
C GLN A 220 -21.96 -4.07 -16.27
N VAL A 221 -21.44 -5.26 -16.05
CA VAL A 221 -20.05 -5.54 -15.71
C VAL A 221 -19.27 -5.85 -16.99
N GLY A 222 -18.04 -5.32 -17.06
CA GLY A 222 -17.07 -5.61 -18.12
C GLY A 222 -15.80 -6.25 -17.56
N LEU A 223 -15.01 -6.86 -18.44
CA LEU A 223 -13.68 -7.37 -18.12
C LEU A 223 -12.67 -6.68 -19.04
N ILE A 224 -11.64 -6.08 -18.46
CA ILE A 224 -10.54 -5.49 -19.22
C ILE A 224 -9.19 -6.08 -18.76
N ASP A 225 -8.21 -6.14 -19.66
CA ASP A 225 -6.82 -6.46 -19.29
C ASP A 225 -6.06 -5.24 -18.75
N THR A 226 -4.85 -5.49 -18.24
CA THR A 226 -3.94 -4.45 -17.72
C THR A 226 -3.39 -3.47 -18.75
N THR A 227 -3.68 -3.68 -20.03
CA THR A 227 -3.35 -2.74 -21.10
C THR A 227 -4.55 -1.89 -21.51
N GLY A 228 -5.73 -2.13 -20.92
CA GLY A 228 -6.96 -1.42 -21.22
C GLY A 228 -7.81 -2.04 -22.33
N ASN A 229 -7.46 -3.23 -22.83
CA ASN A 229 -8.29 -3.90 -23.84
C ASN A 229 -9.54 -4.48 -23.17
N VAL A 230 -10.70 -4.22 -23.78
CA VAL A 230 -11.96 -4.81 -23.36
C VAL A 230 -12.03 -6.26 -23.85
N ILE A 231 -11.96 -7.21 -22.92
CA ILE A 231 -12.11 -8.64 -23.18
C ILE A 231 -13.59 -9.02 -23.20
N LEU A 232 -14.33 -8.56 -22.19
CA LEU A 232 -15.77 -8.70 -22.12
C LEU A 232 -16.41 -7.31 -22.09
N PRO A 233 -17.30 -6.99 -23.04
CA PRO A 233 -18.00 -5.71 -23.02
C PRO A 233 -18.85 -5.56 -21.78
N PHE A 234 -19.18 -4.31 -21.44
CA PHE A 234 -20.03 -3.92 -20.32
C PHE A 234 -21.50 -4.26 -20.58
N GLU A 235 -21.80 -5.56 -20.67
CA GLU A 235 -23.15 -6.06 -20.93
C GLU A 235 -23.61 -7.18 -20.00
N TYR A 236 -22.74 -7.60 -19.06
CA TYR A 236 -22.98 -8.75 -18.21
C TYR A 236 -23.57 -8.35 -16.86
N ASP A 237 -24.49 -9.15 -16.33
CA ASP A 237 -25.05 -8.98 -14.98
C ASP A 237 -24.04 -9.41 -13.89
N GLY A 238 -22.98 -10.13 -14.26
CA GLY A 238 -21.87 -10.45 -13.38
C GLY A 238 -20.80 -11.30 -14.04
N ILE A 239 -19.56 -11.14 -13.57
CA ILE A 239 -18.38 -11.86 -14.05
C ILE A 239 -17.69 -12.48 -12.82
N TYR A 240 -17.48 -13.80 -12.86
CA TYR A 240 -17.02 -14.57 -11.70
C TYR A 240 -15.88 -15.52 -12.09
N PRO A 241 -14.67 -15.35 -11.53
CA PRO A 241 -13.56 -16.31 -11.68
C PRO A 241 -13.85 -17.65 -10.96
N PHE A 242 -13.35 -18.79 -11.49
CA PHE A 242 -13.46 -20.13 -10.88
C PHE A 242 -12.37 -21.13 -11.35
N LEU A 243 -12.09 -22.21 -10.60
CA LEU A 243 -10.92 -23.12 -10.78
C LEU A 243 -11.10 -24.39 -11.64
N THR A 244 -12.32 -24.71 -12.08
CA THR A 244 -12.85 -26.04 -12.50
C THR A 244 -13.52 -26.84 -11.38
N GLY A 245 -14.55 -27.62 -11.77
CA GLY A 245 -15.32 -28.47 -10.86
C GLY A 245 -16.48 -27.71 -10.21
N LEU A 246 -17.67 -28.31 -10.20
CA LEU A 246 -18.90 -27.76 -9.61
C LEU A 246 -18.88 -27.71 -8.07
N THR A 247 -17.73 -27.58 -7.42
CA THR A 247 -17.61 -27.61 -5.95
C THR A 247 -17.00 -26.32 -5.42
N SER A 248 -17.62 -25.81 -4.37
CA SER A 248 -17.68 -24.42 -3.92
C SER A 248 -16.55 -23.96 -3.01
N ASP A 249 -15.46 -24.70 -2.88
CA ASP A 249 -14.43 -24.36 -1.89
C ASP A 249 -13.16 -23.95 -2.61
N LEU A 250 -13.04 -22.64 -2.84
CA LEU A 250 -11.78 -21.96 -3.14
C LEU A 250 -10.98 -21.94 -1.84
N ASP A 251 -9.83 -22.60 -1.80
CA ASP A 251 -8.77 -22.15 -0.88
C ASP A 251 -8.35 -20.74 -1.35
N MET A 252 -8.10 -19.83 -0.41
CA MET A 252 -7.85 -18.40 -0.71
C MET A 252 -6.61 -18.14 -1.59
N ASP A 253 -5.79 -19.17 -1.84
CA ASP A 253 -4.50 -19.08 -2.55
C ASP A 253 -4.55 -19.63 -3.99
N ASP A 254 -5.69 -20.12 -4.46
CA ASP A 254 -5.78 -20.78 -5.76
C ASP A 254 -6.11 -19.78 -6.91
N ASP A 255 -5.23 -19.68 -7.91
CA ASP A 255 -5.40 -18.86 -9.12
C ASP A 255 -6.53 -19.42 -10.02
N PRO A 256 -7.67 -18.70 -10.17
CA PRO A 256 -8.79 -19.19 -10.95
C PRO A 256 -8.40 -19.45 -12.42
N GLN A 257 -9.01 -20.49 -12.99
CA GLN A 257 -8.65 -21.04 -14.31
C GLN A 257 -9.72 -20.81 -15.39
N TYR A 258 -10.97 -20.50 -15.00
CA TYR A 258 -12.08 -20.12 -15.89
C TYR A 258 -12.85 -18.86 -15.44
N ILE A 259 -13.46 -18.15 -16.39
CA ILE A 259 -14.33 -17.00 -16.12
C ILE A 259 -15.75 -17.34 -16.54
N LYS A 260 -16.70 -17.12 -15.62
CA LYS A 260 -18.13 -17.23 -15.89
C LYS A 260 -18.74 -15.84 -15.99
N ALA A 261 -19.21 -15.48 -17.17
CA ALA A 261 -19.93 -14.23 -17.40
C ALA A 261 -21.43 -14.51 -17.60
N ILE A 262 -22.27 -13.88 -16.80
CA ILE A 262 -23.71 -14.09 -16.77
C ILE A 262 -24.39 -12.88 -17.40
N LYS A 263 -25.35 -13.10 -18.29
CA LYS A 263 -26.29 -12.07 -18.75
C LYS A 263 -27.71 -12.65 -18.83
N LYS A 264 -28.70 -11.78 -18.88
CA LYS A 264 -30.14 -12.13 -18.93
C LYS A 264 -30.50 -13.33 -19.81
N ASP A 265 -29.86 -13.46 -20.97
CA ASP A 265 -30.21 -14.47 -21.98
C ASP A 265 -29.17 -15.61 -22.11
N GLY A 266 -28.20 -15.72 -21.21
CA GLY A 266 -27.24 -16.81 -21.25
C GLY A 266 -26.01 -16.67 -20.35
N VAL A 267 -25.19 -17.72 -20.37
CA VAL A 267 -23.91 -17.76 -19.66
C VAL A 267 -22.80 -18.00 -20.67
N LEU A 268 -21.75 -17.19 -20.59
CA LEU A 268 -20.51 -17.37 -21.33
C LEU A 268 -19.43 -17.93 -20.39
N PHE A 269 -18.69 -18.91 -20.86
CA PHE A 269 -17.52 -19.47 -20.19
C PHE A 269 -16.29 -19.19 -21.05
N LEU A 270 -15.24 -18.65 -20.41
CA LEU A 270 -13.93 -18.38 -20.98
C LEU A 270 -12.87 -19.18 -20.21
#